data_AF-A0A972RKH4-F1
#
_entry.id   AF-A0A972RKH4-F1
#
_cell.length_a   1.000
_cell.length_b   1.000
_cell.length_c   1.000
_cell.angle_alpha   90.00
_cell.angle_beta   90.00
_cell.angle_gamma   90.00
#
_symmetry.space_group_name_H-M   'P 1'
#
loop_
_entity.id
_entity.type
_entity.pdbx_description
1 polymer ?
#
loop_
_entity_poly.entity_id
_entity_poly.type
_entity_poly.pdbx_seq_one_letter_code
_entity_poly.pdbx_strand_id
1 'polypeptide(L)'
;MLRRQSISIQALVCLLAVGILLQTGCVRRRLMVRSNPPGAMVYVDNQPIGTTPCATDFIYYGTREIRLVKAGYETLTVNQPLPAPWYQIPPLDFVSENIVPRKIQDYRTASFNMVPQVIVPTEQLIARGEQLRQSTQQGAVMPASTGVGSIPVLPPGAVLPPGTVLPPGTGQNQPIFTAPTLGQPTLAPPNPAATPGVFAPPVPGAGTLPMGGQPLEALPPPRR
;
A
#
# COMPACT_ATOMS: atom_id res chain seq x y z
N MET A 1 -73.20 16.36 -10.03
CA MET A 1 -72.15 16.59 -9.01
C MET A 1 -70.80 15.89 -9.28
N LEU A 2 -70.68 14.96 -10.25
CA LEU A 2 -69.45 14.18 -10.45
C LEU A 2 -68.27 14.92 -11.12
N ARG A 3 -68.51 16.01 -11.87
CA ARG A 3 -67.47 16.73 -12.66
C ARG A 3 -66.50 17.56 -11.81
N ARG A 4 -66.88 17.90 -10.57
CA ARG A 4 -66.05 18.69 -9.65
C ARG A 4 -65.01 17.83 -8.93
N GLN A 5 -65.32 16.55 -8.70
CA GLN A 5 -64.41 15.60 -8.04
C GLN A 5 -63.26 15.14 -8.96
N SER A 6 -63.51 14.94 -10.26
CA SER A 6 -62.48 14.53 -11.21
C SER A 6 -61.41 15.61 -11.44
N ILE A 7 -61.79 16.89 -11.43
CA ILE A 7 -60.85 18.03 -11.57
C ILE A 7 -59.93 18.13 -10.35
N SER A 8 -60.47 17.97 -9.13
CA SER A 8 -59.67 17.98 -7.90
C SER A 8 -58.71 16.78 -7.80
N ILE A 9 -59.13 15.60 -8.27
CA ILE A 9 -58.27 14.41 -8.30
C ILE A 9 -57.15 14.58 -9.32
N GLN A 10 -57.46 15.08 -10.53
CA GLN A 10 -56.43 15.37 -11.54
C GLN A 10 -55.43 16.42 -11.06
N ALA A 11 -55.89 17.48 -10.39
CA ALA A 11 -55.01 18.49 -9.81
C ALA A 11 -54.11 17.91 -8.70
N LEU A 12 -54.64 17.04 -7.83
CA LEU A 12 -53.86 16.35 -6.80
C LEU A 12 -52.81 15.42 -7.42
N VAL A 13 -53.17 14.65 -8.46
CA VAL A 13 -52.24 13.75 -9.17
C VAL A 13 -51.16 14.54 -9.89
N CYS A 14 -51.50 15.64 -10.56
CA CYS A 14 -50.50 16.51 -11.19
C CYS A 14 -49.57 17.16 -10.16
N LEU A 15 -50.09 17.61 -9.01
CA LEU A 15 -49.27 18.23 -7.96
C LEU A 15 -48.35 17.20 -7.27
N LEU A 16 -48.81 15.97 -7.12
CA LEU A 16 -48.02 14.86 -6.58
C LEU A 16 -46.96 14.39 -7.61
N ALA A 17 -47.30 14.35 -8.89
CA ALA A 17 -46.35 14.06 -9.98
C ALA A 17 -45.26 15.14 -10.11
N VAL A 18 -45.63 16.42 -10.04
CA VAL A 18 -44.68 17.54 -10.00
C VAL A 18 -43.82 17.47 -8.73
N GLY A 19 -44.42 17.17 -7.58
CA GLY A 19 -43.69 16.96 -6.32
C GLY A 19 -42.64 15.83 -6.40
N ILE A 20 -42.93 14.74 -7.12
CA ILE A 20 -41.98 13.66 -7.38
C ILE A 20 -40.86 14.09 -8.34
N LEU A 21 -41.19 14.86 -9.39
CA LEU A 21 -40.22 15.35 -10.37
C LEU A 21 -39.19 16.33 -9.78
N LEU A 22 -39.55 17.05 -8.70
CA LEU A 22 -38.64 17.99 -8.02
C LEU A 22 -37.71 17.31 -6.99
N GLN A 23 -37.89 16.01 -6.71
CA GLN A 23 -37.09 15.25 -5.73
C GLN A 23 -35.86 14.62 -6.39
N THR A 24 -35.02 15.40 -7.07
CA THR A 24 -33.76 14.86 -7.63
C THR A 24 -32.81 14.48 -6.48
N GLY A 25 -32.72 13.19 -6.17
CA GLY A 25 -31.76 12.65 -5.22
C GLY A 25 -30.33 12.84 -5.74
N CYS A 26 -29.55 13.71 -5.09
CA CYS A 26 -28.13 13.87 -5.41
C CYS A 26 -27.28 12.93 -4.54
N VAL A 27 -26.71 11.89 -5.14
CA VAL A 27 -25.68 11.05 -4.50
C VAL A 27 -24.31 11.69 -4.73
N ARG A 28 -23.56 11.93 -3.64
CA ARG A 28 -22.16 12.39 -3.73
C ARG A 28 -21.24 11.31 -3.18
N ARG A 29 -20.20 10.98 -3.94
CA ARG A 29 -19.24 9.94 -3.60
C ARG A 29 -17.85 10.54 -3.68
N ARG A 30 -17.07 10.39 -2.60
CA ARG A 30 -15.73 10.96 -2.49
C ARG A 30 -14.75 9.94 -1.95
N LEU A 31 -13.65 9.77 -2.66
CA LEU A 31 -12.52 8.93 -2.29
C LEU A 31 -11.35 9.82 -1.86
N MET A 32 -10.89 9.65 -0.63
CA MET A 32 -9.70 10.29 -0.10
C MET A 32 -8.51 9.34 -0.19
N VAL A 33 -7.48 9.77 -0.92
CA VAL A 33 -6.23 9.02 -1.10
C VAL A 33 -5.16 9.64 -0.23
N ARG A 34 -4.56 8.81 0.63
CA ARG A 34 -3.42 9.17 1.48
C ARG A 34 -2.24 8.27 1.16
N SER A 35 -1.04 8.83 1.17
CA SER A 35 0.19 8.05 1.08
C SER A 35 1.11 8.35 2.26
N ASN A 36 1.89 7.34 2.62
CA ASN A 36 3.02 7.46 3.51
C ASN A 36 4.28 7.01 2.76
N PRO A 37 5.21 7.92 2.46
CA PRO A 37 5.23 9.35 2.84
C PRO A 37 4.21 10.21 2.05
N PRO A 38 3.84 11.40 2.56
CA PRO A 38 2.97 12.35 1.84
C PRO A 38 3.70 12.98 0.64
N GLY A 39 2.97 13.62 -0.26
CA GLY A 39 3.58 14.29 -1.43
C GLY A 39 3.72 13.41 -2.67
N ALA A 40 3.01 12.28 -2.76
CA ALA A 40 3.03 11.42 -3.94
C ALA A 40 2.00 11.90 -4.99
N MET A 41 2.35 11.84 -6.28
CA MET A 41 1.43 12.10 -7.38
C MET A 41 0.48 10.89 -7.54
N VAL A 42 -0.82 11.14 -7.48
CA VAL A 42 -1.88 10.14 -7.57
C VAL A 42 -2.50 10.16 -8.94
N TYR A 43 -2.63 8.97 -9.52
CA TYR A 43 -3.41 8.69 -10.70
C TYR A 43 -4.54 7.73 -10.32
N VAL A 44 -5.77 8.03 -10.75
CA VAL A 44 -6.92 7.14 -10.61
C VAL A 44 -7.41 6.81 -12.00
N ASP A 45 -7.46 5.52 -12.34
CA ASP A 45 -7.83 5.03 -13.68
C ASP A 45 -7.04 5.73 -14.80
N ASN A 46 -5.71 5.84 -14.60
CA ASN A 46 -4.76 6.55 -15.46
C ASN A 46 -4.94 8.07 -15.58
N GLN A 47 -5.90 8.68 -14.88
CA GLN A 47 -6.08 10.14 -14.85
C GLN A 47 -5.32 10.76 -13.68
N PRO A 48 -4.50 11.81 -13.90
CA PRO A 48 -3.82 12.51 -12.80
C PRO A 48 -4.84 13.29 -11.97
N ILE A 49 -4.85 13.05 -10.66
CA ILE A 49 -5.73 13.73 -9.70
C ILE A 49 -4.98 14.86 -8.99
N GLY A 50 -3.76 14.59 -8.55
CA GLY A 50 -2.93 15.55 -7.82
C GLY A 50 -2.03 14.88 -6.78
N THR A 51 -1.56 15.66 -5.82
CA THR A 51 -0.59 15.21 -4.82
C THR A 51 -1.27 14.79 -3.51
N THR A 52 -0.82 13.70 -2.89
CA THR A 52 -1.35 13.24 -1.61
C THR A 52 -1.04 14.19 -0.45
N PRO A 53 -1.97 14.38 0.51
CA PRO A 53 -3.32 13.82 0.55
C PRO A 53 -4.29 14.53 -0.41
N CYS A 54 -4.99 13.78 -1.26
CA CYS A 54 -5.96 14.33 -2.22
C CYS A 54 -7.32 13.63 -2.11
N ALA A 55 -8.38 14.34 -2.47
CA ALA A 55 -9.72 13.78 -2.56
C ALA A 55 -10.23 13.89 -4.00
N THR A 56 -10.81 12.81 -4.51
CA THR A 56 -11.45 12.77 -5.83
C THR A 56 -12.88 12.29 -5.69
N ASP A 57 -13.77 12.86 -6.49
CA ASP A 57 -15.14 12.37 -6.59
C ASP A 57 -15.17 11.23 -7.61
N PHE A 58 -16.02 10.22 -7.39
CA PHE A 58 -16.14 9.06 -8.28
C PHE A 58 -17.60 8.72 -8.57
N ILE A 59 -17.88 8.19 -9.75
CA ILE A 59 -19.26 7.89 -10.17
C ILE A 59 -19.55 6.42 -9.96
N TYR A 60 -18.74 5.52 -10.51
CA TYR A 60 -19.05 4.08 -10.49
C TYR A 60 -18.32 3.35 -9.35
N TYR A 61 -19.07 2.49 -8.65
CA TYR A 61 -18.53 1.46 -7.76
C TYR A 61 -17.90 0.32 -8.57
N GLY A 62 -17.00 -0.42 -7.94
CA GLY A 62 -16.18 -1.44 -8.59
C GLY A 62 -14.72 -1.34 -8.17
N THR A 63 -13.84 -1.98 -8.92
CA THR A 63 -12.39 -1.90 -8.69
C THR A 63 -11.81 -0.76 -9.51
N ARG A 64 -11.06 0.13 -8.87
CA ARG A 64 -10.35 1.21 -9.56
C ARG A 64 -8.84 1.04 -9.41
N GLU A 65 -8.12 1.39 -10.45
CA GLU A 65 -6.66 1.36 -10.44
C GLU A 65 -6.16 2.67 -9.82
N ILE A 66 -5.47 2.58 -8.68
CA ILE A 66 -4.83 3.72 -8.04
C ILE A 66 -3.33 3.55 -8.17
N ARG A 67 -2.69 4.48 -8.86
CA ARG A 67 -1.25 4.50 -9.06
C ARG A 67 -0.64 5.70 -8.35
N LEU A 68 0.33 5.46 -7.49
CA LEU A 68 1.06 6.47 -6.73
C LEU A 68 2.51 6.53 -7.21
N VAL A 69 2.95 7.73 -7.55
CA VAL A 69 4.31 7.99 -8.05
C VAL A 69 4.97 9.03 -7.16
N LYS A 70 6.16 8.73 -6.63
CA LYS A 70 6.96 9.65 -5.85
C LYS A 70 8.45 9.43 -6.12
N ALA A 71 9.21 10.53 -6.23
CA ALA A 71 10.65 10.44 -6.44
C ALA A 71 11.34 9.75 -5.25
N GLY A 72 12.25 8.81 -5.55
CA GLY A 72 12.95 8.00 -4.53
C GLY A 72 12.10 6.88 -3.92
N TYR A 73 10.91 6.63 -4.45
CA TYR A 73 10.01 5.54 -4.03
C TYR A 73 9.59 4.72 -5.24
N GLU A 74 9.30 3.44 -5.00
CA GLU A 74 8.75 2.55 -6.01
C GLU A 74 7.34 3.01 -6.41
N THR A 75 7.03 2.92 -7.70
CA THR A 75 5.68 3.22 -8.19
C THR A 75 4.73 2.13 -7.71
N LEU A 76 3.73 2.52 -6.96
CA LEU A 76 2.76 1.61 -6.36
C LEU A 76 1.45 1.66 -7.15
N THR A 77 1.12 0.57 -7.83
CA THR A 77 -0.17 0.39 -8.52
C THR A 77 -1.01 -0.61 -7.74
N VAL A 78 -2.16 -0.16 -7.23
CA VAL A 78 -3.08 -1.00 -6.46
C VAL A 78 -4.48 -0.90 -7.02
N ASN A 79 -5.09 -2.07 -7.22
CA ASN A 79 -6.50 -2.20 -7.57
C ASN A 79 -7.34 -2.11 -6.30
N GLN A 80 -7.90 -0.93 -6.03
CA GLN A 80 -8.70 -0.68 -4.84
C GLN A 80 -10.17 -1.05 -5.12
N PRO A 81 -10.73 -2.08 -4.45
CA PRO A 81 -12.15 -2.37 -4.55
C PRO A 81 -12.95 -1.31 -3.77
N LEU A 82 -13.97 -0.77 -4.44
CA LEU A 82 -15.00 0.12 -3.90
C LEU A 82 -16.35 -0.60 -4.04
N PRO A 83 -16.73 -1.47 -3.09
CA PRO A 83 -17.96 -2.25 -3.19
C PRO A 83 -19.19 -1.33 -3.19
N ALA A 84 -20.13 -1.63 -4.08
CA ALA A 84 -21.41 -0.94 -4.11
C ALA A 84 -22.19 -1.22 -2.82
N PRO A 85 -22.85 -0.20 -2.25
CA PRO A 85 -23.75 -0.42 -1.13
C PRO A 85 -24.94 -1.29 -1.55
N TRP A 86 -25.49 -2.07 -0.60
CA TRP A 86 -26.59 -3.00 -0.83
C TRP A 86 -27.84 -2.34 -1.44
N TYR A 87 -28.06 -1.05 -1.17
CA TYR A 87 -29.21 -0.30 -1.63
C TYR A 87 -29.13 0.15 -3.09
N GLN A 88 -28.03 -0.12 -3.81
CA GLN A 88 -27.82 0.19 -5.23
C GLN A 88 -27.84 -1.03 -6.15
N ILE A 89 -28.24 -2.20 -5.63
CA ILE A 89 -28.36 -3.42 -6.42
C ILE A 89 -29.75 -3.42 -7.07
N PRO A 90 -29.86 -3.47 -8.42
CA PRO A 90 -31.16 -3.60 -9.08
C PRO A 90 -31.87 -4.89 -8.63
N PRO A 91 -33.19 -4.87 -8.36
CA PRO A 91 -34.17 -3.79 -8.55
C PRO A 91 -34.43 -2.91 -7.30
N LEU A 92 -33.80 -3.20 -6.15
CA LEU A 92 -33.97 -2.49 -4.89
C LEU A 92 -33.57 -1.01 -4.97
N ASP A 93 -32.65 -0.68 -5.89
CA ASP A 93 -32.18 0.68 -6.23
C ASP A 93 -33.31 1.65 -6.58
N PHE A 94 -34.33 1.20 -7.33
CA PHE A 94 -35.46 2.06 -7.73
C PHE A 94 -36.33 2.50 -6.54
N VAL A 95 -36.41 1.68 -5.49
CA VAL A 95 -37.26 1.96 -4.33
C VAL A 95 -36.50 2.82 -3.31
N SER A 96 -35.21 2.57 -3.12
CA SER A 96 -34.37 3.33 -2.19
C SER A 96 -34.13 4.76 -2.67
N GLU A 97 -33.92 4.98 -3.98
CA GLU A 97 -33.70 6.31 -4.55
C GLU A 97 -34.97 7.16 -4.64
N ASN A 98 -36.15 6.55 -4.81
CA ASN A 98 -37.41 7.29 -4.96
C ASN A 98 -38.13 7.56 -3.63
N ILE A 99 -37.93 6.71 -2.60
CA ILE A 99 -38.70 6.79 -1.33
C ILE A 99 -37.93 7.50 -0.21
N VAL A 100 -36.60 7.58 -0.28
CA VAL A 100 -35.79 8.21 0.77
C VAL A 100 -35.17 9.53 0.25
N PRO A 101 -35.81 10.69 0.51
CA PRO A 101 -35.28 12.00 0.12
C PRO A 101 -34.12 12.41 1.05
N ARG A 102 -33.03 11.63 1.05
CA ARG A 102 -31.84 11.88 1.88
C ARG A 102 -30.61 11.97 0.99
N LYS A 103 -29.78 12.99 1.24
CA LYS A 103 -28.48 13.15 0.58
C LYS A 103 -27.54 12.02 1.05
N ILE A 104 -27.33 11.01 0.22
CA ILE A 104 -26.38 9.92 0.49
C ILE A 104 -24.99 10.43 0.14
N GLN A 105 -24.13 10.55 1.17
CA GLN A 105 -22.73 10.89 1.01
C GLN A 105 -21.88 9.67 1.35
N ASP A 106 -21.12 9.17 0.38
CA ASP A 106 -20.19 8.06 0.57
C ASP A 106 -18.75 8.60 0.60
N TYR A 107 -18.13 8.59 1.79
CA TYR A 107 -16.73 8.99 1.97
C TYR A 107 -15.89 7.74 2.24
N ARG A 108 -14.92 7.48 1.38
CA ARG A 108 -13.96 6.37 1.52
C ARG A 108 -12.55 6.91 1.68
N THR A 109 -11.76 6.29 2.54
CA THR A 109 -10.33 6.64 2.70
C THR A 109 -9.49 5.42 2.34
N ALA A 110 -8.55 5.60 1.41
CA ALA A 110 -7.55 4.61 1.05
C ALA A 110 -6.16 5.14 1.41
N SER A 111 -5.43 4.38 2.21
CA SER A 111 -4.09 4.74 2.71
C SER A 111 -3.06 3.75 2.19
N PHE A 112 -1.99 4.27 1.57
CA PHE A 112 -0.95 3.47 0.95
C PHE A 112 0.42 3.77 1.59
N ASN A 113 1.22 2.73 1.83
CA ASN A 113 2.62 2.88 2.25
C ASN A 113 3.51 2.62 1.03
N MET A 114 4.38 3.58 0.69
CA MET A 114 5.29 3.44 -0.44
C MET A 114 6.64 2.90 0.04
N VAL A 115 7.21 1.99 -0.74
CA VAL A 115 8.53 1.41 -0.49
C VAL A 115 9.60 2.32 -1.12
N PRO A 116 10.69 2.67 -0.42
CA PRO A 116 11.77 3.45 -1.00
C PRO A 116 12.43 2.70 -2.15
N GLN A 117 12.74 3.40 -3.23
CA GLN A 117 13.41 2.82 -4.39
C GLN A 117 14.89 2.67 -4.09
N VAL A 118 15.37 1.44 -3.99
CA VAL A 118 16.80 1.15 -3.90
C VAL A 118 17.40 1.30 -5.29
N ILE A 119 18.11 2.41 -5.54
CA ILE A 119 18.92 2.57 -6.75
C ILE A 119 20.14 1.68 -6.58
N VAL A 120 20.15 0.50 -7.22
CA VAL A 120 21.31 -0.39 -7.19
C VAL A 120 22.47 0.33 -7.89
N PRO A 121 23.59 0.60 -7.20
CA PRO A 121 24.74 1.27 -7.80
C PRO A 121 25.27 0.47 -8.99
N THR A 122 25.71 1.16 -10.04
CA THR A 122 26.20 0.54 -11.28
C THR A 122 27.32 -0.48 -11.03
N GLU A 123 28.18 -0.26 -10.04
CA GLU A 123 29.25 -1.17 -9.64
C GLU A 123 28.73 -2.52 -9.16
N GLN A 124 27.64 -2.53 -8.38
CA GLN A 124 27.00 -3.77 -7.91
C GLN A 124 26.35 -4.52 -9.08
N LEU A 125 25.80 -3.80 -10.06
CA LEU A 125 25.27 -4.42 -11.28
C LEU A 125 26.39 -5.01 -12.15
N ILE A 126 27.53 -4.34 -12.26
CA ILE A 126 28.71 -4.82 -12.99
C ILE A 126 29.29 -6.07 -12.32
N ALA A 127 29.53 -6.02 -11.01
CA ALA A 127 30.08 -7.14 -10.25
C ALA A 127 29.18 -8.38 -10.33
N ARG A 128 27.85 -8.20 -10.21
CA ARG A 128 26.88 -9.29 -10.36
C ARG A 128 26.88 -9.86 -11.79
N GLY A 129 26.99 -9.00 -12.80
CA GLY A 129 27.11 -9.41 -14.21
C GLY A 129 28.38 -10.22 -14.48
N GLU A 130 29.52 -9.80 -13.92
CA GLU A 130 30.79 -10.51 -14.06
C GLU A 130 30.76 -11.87 -13.34
N GLN A 131 30.15 -11.93 -12.17
CA GLN A 131 29.94 -13.17 -11.43
C GLN A 131 29.08 -14.18 -12.20
N LEU A 132 28.01 -13.71 -12.86
CA LEU A 132 27.19 -14.55 -13.74
C LEU A 132 28.01 -15.08 -14.94
N ARG A 133 28.85 -14.25 -15.56
CA ARG A 133 29.72 -14.67 -16.68
C ARG A 133 30.72 -15.75 -16.27
N GLN A 134 31.36 -15.59 -15.11
CA GLN A 134 32.29 -16.59 -14.57
C GLN A 134 31.59 -17.92 -14.28
N SER A 135 30.35 -17.88 -13.76
CA SER A 135 29.57 -19.09 -13.49
C SER A 135 29.18 -19.86 -14.76
N THR A 136 28.91 -19.15 -15.88
CA THR A 136 28.65 -19.78 -17.18
C THR A 136 29.91 -20.38 -17.79
N GLN A 137 31.07 -19.73 -17.66
CA GLN A 137 32.35 -20.27 -18.13
C GLN A 137 32.78 -21.53 -17.37
N GLN A 138 32.33 -21.70 -16.11
CA GLN A 138 32.59 -22.88 -15.29
C GLN A 138 31.61 -24.04 -15.55
N GLY A 139 30.78 -23.96 -16.59
CA GLY A 139 29.90 -25.06 -17.03
C GLY A 139 28.63 -25.26 -16.19
N ALA A 140 28.31 -24.34 -15.27
CA ALA A 140 27.12 -24.41 -14.45
C ALA A 140 25.94 -23.68 -15.12
N VAL A 141 25.39 -24.27 -16.19
CA VAL A 141 24.06 -23.93 -16.68
C VAL A 141 23.20 -25.18 -16.64
N MET A 142 22.41 -25.32 -15.57
CA MET A 142 21.02 -25.80 -15.56
C MET A 142 20.44 -25.61 -14.14
N PRO A 143 19.35 -24.84 -13.96
CA PRO A 143 18.45 -25.14 -12.85
C PRO A 143 17.77 -26.47 -13.20
N ALA A 144 18.20 -27.55 -12.55
CA ALA A 144 17.51 -28.83 -12.63
C ALA A 144 16.06 -28.62 -12.17
N SER A 145 15.13 -28.62 -13.12
CA SER A 145 13.72 -28.85 -12.83
C SER A 145 13.61 -30.20 -12.12
N THR A 146 13.00 -30.18 -10.94
CA THR A 146 12.09 -31.20 -10.41
C THR A 146 12.42 -32.66 -10.74
N GLY A 147 12.79 -33.39 -9.70
CA GLY A 147 13.12 -34.81 -9.76
C GLY A 147 12.14 -35.66 -10.56
N VAL A 148 12.69 -36.45 -11.47
CA VAL A 148 12.17 -37.76 -11.83
C VAL A 148 13.30 -38.73 -11.49
N GLY A 149 13.03 -39.62 -10.52
CA GLY A 149 14.04 -40.44 -9.86
C GLY A 149 14.85 -41.29 -10.82
N SER A 150 16.16 -41.07 -10.85
CA SER A 150 17.10 -42.06 -11.37
C SER A 150 17.36 -43.09 -10.28
N ILE A 151 16.76 -44.27 -10.39
CA ILE A 151 17.15 -45.45 -9.60
C ILE A 151 18.60 -45.79 -9.99
N PRO A 152 19.57 -45.79 -9.05
CA PRO A 152 20.91 -46.24 -9.37
C PRO A 152 20.91 -47.77 -9.52
N VAL A 153 21.18 -48.26 -10.73
CA VAL A 153 21.49 -49.68 -10.97
C VAL A 153 22.87 -49.98 -10.39
N LEU A 154 22.92 -50.89 -9.40
CA LEU A 154 24.14 -51.37 -8.76
C LEU A 154 24.89 -52.38 -9.66
N PRO A 155 26.23 -52.39 -9.68
CA PRO A 155 27.01 -53.41 -10.38
C PRO A 155 26.89 -54.80 -9.70
N PRO A 156 26.99 -55.92 -10.45
CA PRO A 156 26.80 -57.25 -9.90
C PRO A 156 27.98 -57.63 -9.00
N GLY A 157 27.75 -57.76 -7.69
CA GLY A 157 28.70 -58.35 -6.75
C GLY A 157 28.86 -57.65 -5.40
N ALA A 158 28.28 -56.47 -5.18
CA ALA A 158 28.35 -55.80 -3.88
C ALA A 158 27.21 -56.26 -2.95
N VAL A 159 27.50 -57.25 -2.10
CA VAL A 159 26.65 -57.59 -0.94
C VAL A 159 26.91 -56.56 0.16
N LEU A 160 25.87 -55.84 0.59
CA LEU A 160 25.93 -54.96 1.76
C LEU A 160 26.09 -55.82 3.03
N PRO A 161 27.00 -55.46 3.96
CA PRO A 161 27.09 -56.15 5.24
C PRO A 161 25.84 -55.89 6.10
N PRO A 162 25.36 -56.89 6.88
CA PRO A 162 24.17 -56.75 7.70
C PRO A 162 24.44 -55.80 8.88
N GLY A 163 23.76 -54.65 8.89
CA GLY A 163 23.84 -53.70 10.01
C GLY A 163 23.48 -52.25 9.69
N THR A 164 23.34 -51.85 8.42
CA THR A 164 22.93 -50.47 8.10
C THR A 164 21.42 -50.32 8.21
N VAL A 165 20.96 -49.98 9.41
CA VAL A 165 19.58 -49.51 9.66
C VAL A 165 19.46 -48.09 9.09
N LEU A 166 18.54 -47.91 8.14
CA LEU A 166 18.04 -46.60 7.71
C LEU A 166 17.29 -45.93 8.88
N PRO A 167 17.63 -44.68 9.25
CA PRO A 167 16.74 -43.88 10.09
C PRO A 167 15.56 -43.32 9.27
N PRO A 168 14.36 -43.18 9.86
CA PRO A 168 13.13 -42.83 9.14
C PRO A 168 13.11 -41.36 8.74
N GLY A 169 12.54 -41.09 7.58
CA GLY A 169 12.13 -39.73 7.20
C GLY A 169 10.97 -39.26 8.07
N THR A 170 11.21 -38.23 8.87
CA THR A 170 10.18 -37.28 9.32
C THR A 170 10.80 -35.89 9.31
N GLY A 171 10.12 -34.98 8.60
CA GLY A 171 10.65 -33.69 8.20
C GLY A 171 10.87 -32.72 9.35
N GLN A 172 11.94 -31.91 9.21
CA GLN A 172 12.08 -30.52 9.65
C GLN A 172 13.55 -30.12 9.42
N ASN A 173 13.81 -29.22 8.46
CA ASN A 173 14.68 -28.05 8.64
C ASN A 173 14.95 -27.35 7.31
N GLN A 174 14.52 -26.09 7.25
CA GLN A 174 15.11 -25.10 6.37
C GLN A 174 16.59 -24.90 6.73
N PRO A 175 17.47 -24.60 5.76
CA PRO A 175 18.86 -24.32 6.08
C PRO A 175 19.01 -22.99 6.83
N ILE A 176 19.63 -23.09 8.01
CA ILE A 176 20.13 -21.98 8.83
C ILE A 176 21.29 -21.33 8.07
N PHE A 177 21.22 -20.02 7.89
CA PHE A 177 22.37 -19.23 7.42
C PHE A 177 23.40 -19.11 8.55
N THR A 178 24.60 -19.63 8.35
CA THR A 178 25.78 -19.28 9.16
C THR A 178 26.84 -18.63 8.26
N ALA A 179 27.26 -17.43 8.66
CA ALA A 179 28.32 -16.64 8.03
C ALA A 179 29.72 -17.15 8.45
N PRO A 180 30.78 -16.96 7.64
CA PRO A 180 32.15 -17.35 8.00
C PRO A 180 32.84 -16.32 8.90
N THR A 181 33.50 -16.84 9.94
CA THR A 181 34.24 -16.13 11.00
C THR A 181 35.64 -15.69 10.56
N LEU A 182 36.02 -14.44 10.88
CA LEU A 182 37.41 -13.95 10.86
C LEU A 182 37.76 -13.40 12.27
N GLY A 183 38.75 -14.03 12.91
CA GLY A 183 39.60 -13.59 14.05
C GLY A 183 39.04 -12.68 15.16
N GLN A 184 38.99 -13.18 16.40
CA GLN A 184 38.76 -12.42 17.64
C GLN A 184 39.95 -11.52 18.04
N PRO A 185 39.68 -10.44 18.80
CA PRO A 185 40.43 -10.17 20.03
C PRO A 185 39.57 -10.22 21.31
N THR A 186 40.23 -10.64 22.38
CA THR A 186 39.76 -11.00 23.72
C THR A 186 39.06 -9.90 24.53
N LEU A 187 38.09 -10.35 25.35
CA LEU A 187 37.29 -9.64 26.35
C LEU A 187 38.08 -9.14 27.57
N ALA A 188 37.72 -7.95 28.07
CA ALA A 188 37.88 -7.55 29.48
C ALA A 188 36.49 -7.14 30.05
N PRO A 189 36.18 -7.41 31.33
CA PRO A 189 34.81 -7.37 31.86
C PRO A 189 34.30 -5.96 32.22
N PRO A 190 32.95 -5.76 32.32
CA PRO A 190 32.33 -4.45 32.52
C PRO A 190 32.25 -4.05 34.00
N ASN A 191 32.54 -2.78 34.29
CA ASN A 191 32.27 -2.15 35.59
C ASN A 191 30.81 -1.63 35.60
N PRO A 192 29.99 -1.86 36.64
CA PRO A 192 28.61 -1.41 36.68
C PRO A 192 28.49 -0.08 37.43
N ALA A 193 28.45 1.05 36.72
CA ALA A 193 27.86 2.30 37.21
C ALA A 193 27.78 3.35 36.09
N ALA A 194 26.55 3.84 35.83
CA ALA A 194 26.16 5.15 35.26
C ALA A 194 25.20 5.06 34.05
N THR A 195 23.92 4.84 34.33
CA THR A 195 22.80 5.49 33.63
C THR A 195 22.59 6.91 34.22
N PRO A 196 21.75 7.81 33.67
CA PRO A 196 21.05 7.81 32.37
C PRO A 196 21.05 9.19 31.64
N GLY A 197 20.98 9.20 30.30
CA GLY A 197 20.71 10.40 29.50
C GLY A 197 19.32 10.36 28.86
N VAL A 198 18.32 10.84 29.59
CA VAL A 198 16.93 11.01 29.14
C VAL A 198 16.82 12.29 28.29
N PHE A 199 16.28 12.17 27.08
CA PHE A 199 15.96 13.31 26.22
C PHE A 199 14.65 13.96 26.72
N ALA A 200 14.73 15.18 27.24
CA ALA A 200 13.59 15.98 27.71
C ALA A 200 13.15 17.00 26.62
N PRO A 201 11.87 17.45 26.59
CA PRO A 201 11.35 18.36 25.57
C PRO A 201 11.82 19.82 25.75
N PRO A 202 11.80 20.67 24.71
CA PRO A 202 12.28 22.05 24.82
C PRO A 202 11.22 22.96 25.46
N VAL A 203 11.64 23.69 26.50
CA VAL A 203 10.89 24.79 27.13
C VAL A 203 11.62 26.10 26.77
N PRO A 204 10.92 27.25 26.56
CA PRO A 204 11.44 28.39 25.84
C PRO A 204 12.26 29.34 26.72
N GLY A 205 13.35 29.89 26.18
CA GLY A 205 13.94 31.13 26.71
C GLY A 205 15.45 31.27 26.54
N ALA A 206 15.85 32.50 26.20
CA ALA A 206 17.21 33.04 26.10
C ALA A 206 18.04 32.56 24.90
N GLY A 207 17.81 33.22 23.76
CA GLY A 207 18.67 33.13 22.59
C GLY A 207 20.02 33.78 22.83
N THR A 208 21.08 33.00 22.62
CA THR A 208 22.42 33.53 22.35
C THR A 208 22.84 32.95 21.00
N LEU A 209 22.75 33.78 19.96
CA LEU A 209 23.08 33.39 18.59
C LEU A 209 24.60 33.31 18.40
N PRO A 210 25.10 32.39 17.55
CA PRO A 210 26.50 32.43 17.09
C PRO A 210 26.75 33.69 16.24
N MET A 211 27.90 34.33 16.48
CA MET A 211 28.37 35.56 15.82
C MET A 211 28.46 35.37 14.30
N GLY A 212 27.62 36.07 13.52
CA GLY A 212 27.79 36.17 12.07
C GLY A 212 26.55 36.35 11.19
N GLY A 213 25.33 36.31 11.74
CA GLY A 213 24.10 36.54 10.95
C GLY A 213 23.59 37.97 11.07
N GLN A 214 23.25 38.62 9.96
CA GLN A 214 22.49 39.88 10.00
C GLN A 214 21.11 39.64 10.63
N PRO A 215 20.60 40.55 11.49
CA PRO A 215 19.28 40.41 12.07
C PRO A 215 18.21 40.45 10.99
N LEU A 216 17.25 39.52 11.05
CA LEU A 216 16.08 39.50 10.17
C LEU A 216 15.17 40.69 10.51
N GLU A 217 14.95 41.56 9.52
CA GLU A 217 14.01 42.68 9.59
C GLU A 217 12.58 42.17 9.86
N ALA A 218 11.93 42.69 10.91
CA ALA A 218 10.59 42.24 11.30
C ALA A 218 9.52 42.74 10.32
N LEU A 219 8.66 41.82 9.85
CA LEU A 219 7.50 42.12 9.02
C LEU A 219 6.51 43.05 9.74
N PRO A 220 5.97 44.09 9.07
CA PRO A 220 5.00 44.99 9.68
C PRO A 220 3.67 44.28 9.97
N PRO A 221 2.95 44.66 11.04
CA PRO A 221 1.71 44.02 11.43
C PRO A 221 0.59 44.27 10.41
N PRO A 222 -0.39 43.34 10.29
CA PRO A 222 -1.52 43.50 9.39
C PRO A 222 -2.35 44.72 9.78
N ARG A 223 -2.64 45.59 8.81
CA ARG A 223 -3.57 46.71 8.99
C ARG A 223 -4.96 46.14 9.30
N ARG A 224 -5.59 46.67 10.35
CA ARG A 224 -7.00 46.39 10.71
C ARG A 224 -7.95 46.81 9.60
#